data_AF-A0A964NV45-F1
#
_entry.id   AF-A0A964NV45-F1
#
_cell.length_a   1.000
_cell.length_b   1.000
_cell.length_c   1.000
_cell.angle_alpha   90.00
_cell.angle_beta   90.00
_cell.angle_gamma   90.00
#
_symmetry.space_group_name_H-M   'P 1'
#
loop_
_entity.id
_entity.type
_entity.pdbx_description
1 polymer ?
#
loop_
_entity_poly.entity_id
_entity_poly.type
_entity_poly.pdbx_seq_one_letter_code
_entity_poly.pdbx_strand_id
1 'polypeptide(L)'
;MRGQDLALRIVGQLRETFAPLIDTRTPVALAGFPDTLDCSRAASWLGAKQLLAELGAQVAYECSAQTYNRDEMAARIGKGTIVVCGGENSGSSLREDFPNNKIVFLTKDCASDASFMLRIQLRSTEPVYETLWIGRTDSESADDTTEAAARLSSQAAEKFELPAFDDGVEMHFAVKHRPHTILLTDWTSIFFENVQNRNTVKALGFDVQARIYLSRAIYMLSLGHVVITDRLHGHILCLLLGIPHILLNSKSGKNWEFHQHWTRDAQLCRLAASPAEAWSFARHALPAIKELKAVAAENWSWKDF
;
A
#
# COMPACT_ATOMS: atom_id res chain seq x y z
N MET A 1 -8.50 14.93 11.83
CA MET A 1 -9.56 14.23 11.08
C MET A 1 -9.40 12.74 11.33
N ARG A 2 -10.51 12.05 11.63
CA ARG A 2 -10.50 10.60 11.81
C ARG A 2 -10.18 9.91 10.48
N GLY A 3 -9.67 8.68 10.54
CA GLY A 3 -9.30 7.91 9.35
C GLY A 3 -10.45 7.79 8.32
N GLN A 4 -11.67 7.54 8.79
CA GLN A 4 -12.86 7.42 7.94
C GLN A 4 -13.21 8.72 7.21
N ASP A 5 -13.24 9.85 7.92
CA ASP A 5 -13.56 11.15 7.35
C ASP A 5 -12.49 11.56 6.31
N LEU A 6 -11.22 11.25 6.60
CA LEU A 6 -10.10 11.49 5.68
C LEU A 6 -10.20 10.63 4.42
N ALA A 7 -10.44 9.33 4.57
CA ALA A 7 -10.59 8.41 3.45
C ALA A 7 -11.76 8.82 2.54
N LEU A 8 -12.91 9.19 3.11
CA LEU A 8 -14.07 9.66 2.34
C LEU A 8 -13.77 10.94 1.54
N ARG A 9 -13.08 11.91 2.15
CA ARG A 9 -12.65 13.14 1.47
C ARG A 9 -11.74 12.82 0.30
N ILE A 10 -10.74 11.97 0.51
CA ILE A 10 -9.77 11.61 -0.54
C ILE A 10 -10.44 10.83 -1.67
N VAL A 11 -11.34 9.88 -1.35
CA VAL A 11 -12.15 9.17 -2.35
C VAL A 11 -12.99 10.14 -3.19
N GLY A 12 -13.59 11.15 -2.57
CA GLY A 12 -14.29 12.23 -3.30
C GLY A 12 -13.38 12.96 -4.28
N GLN A 13 -12.20 13.40 -3.81
CA GLN A 13 -11.21 14.09 -4.64
C GLN A 13 -10.71 13.22 -5.79
N LEU A 14 -10.48 11.93 -5.57
CA LEU A 14 -10.11 10.99 -6.63
C LEU A 14 -11.17 10.94 -7.72
N ARG A 15 -12.43 10.76 -7.33
CA ARG A 15 -13.55 10.71 -8.27
C ARG A 15 -13.68 12.00 -9.06
N GLU A 16 -13.67 13.15 -8.39
CA GLU A 16 -13.73 14.47 -9.03
C GLU A 16 -12.57 14.71 -10.01
N THR A 17 -11.37 14.28 -9.63
CA THR A 17 -10.15 14.43 -10.44
C THR A 17 -10.19 13.56 -11.70
N PHE A 18 -10.61 12.29 -11.56
CA PHE A 18 -10.52 11.31 -12.64
C PHE A 18 -11.79 11.20 -13.50
N ALA A 19 -12.96 11.57 -12.99
CA ALA A 19 -14.21 11.57 -13.76
C ALA A 19 -14.13 12.30 -15.12
N PRO A 20 -13.59 13.54 -15.23
CA PRO A 20 -13.46 14.20 -16.53
C PRO A 20 -12.33 13.61 -17.39
N LEU A 21 -11.47 12.76 -16.82
CA LEU A 21 -10.33 12.20 -17.51
C LEU A 21 -10.65 10.89 -18.23
N ILE A 22 -11.68 10.17 -17.80
CA ILE A 22 -11.97 8.81 -18.26
C ILE A 22 -13.30 8.80 -19.01
N ASP A 23 -13.27 8.51 -20.32
CA ASP A 23 -14.50 8.38 -21.11
C ASP A 23 -15.18 7.03 -20.86
N THR A 24 -16.22 7.04 -20.03
CA THR A 24 -16.96 5.85 -19.62
C THR A 24 -17.94 5.32 -20.67
N ARG A 25 -18.14 6.05 -21.78
CA ARG A 25 -18.98 5.60 -22.91
C ARG A 25 -18.26 4.61 -23.81
N THR A 26 -16.93 4.52 -23.66
CA THR A 26 -16.07 3.61 -24.41
C THR A 26 -15.42 2.61 -23.47
N PRO A 27 -15.13 1.37 -23.92
CA PRO A 27 -14.35 0.44 -23.13
C PRO A 27 -12.96 1.01 -22.82
N VAL A 28 -12.47 0.79 -21.61
CA VAL A 28 -11.16 1.30 -21.15
C VAL A 28 -10.16 0.17 -20.96
N ALA A 29 -8.87 0.50 -21.02
CA ALA A 29 -7.81 -0.40 -20.60
C ALA A 29 -7.27 0.00 -19.23
N LEU A 30 -6.92 -0.98 -18.41
CA LEU A 30 -6.12 -0.78 -17.19
C LEU A 30 -4.77 -1.49 -17.35
N ALA A 31 -3.72 -0.71 -17.58
CA ALA A 31 -2.37 -1.21 -17.82
C ALA A 31 -1.48 -1.04 -16.59
N GLY A 32 -0.43 -1.85 -16.49
CA GLY A 32 0.62 -1.70 -15.48
C GLY A 32 0.40 -2.52 -14.21
N PHE A 33 -0.25 -3.69 -14.32
CA PHE A 33 -0.29 -4.64 -13.21
C PHE A 33 1.13 -4.93 -12.70
N PRO A 34 1.37 -4.88 -11.39
CA PRO A 34 2.69 -5.13 -10.83
C PRO A 34 3.02 -6.63 -10.81
N ASP A 35 3.99 -7.05 -11.62
CA ASP A 35 4.55 -8.41 -11.53
C ASP A 35 5.54 -8.54 -10.34
N THR A 36 5.15 -8.03 -9.17
CA THR A 36 5.97 -8.02 -7.94
C THR A 36 5.15 -8.45 -6.73
N LEU A 37 5.84 -8.87 -5.67
CA LEU A 37 5.21 -9.20 -4.38
C LEU A 37 5.01 -7.96 -3.49
N ASP A 38 5.31 -6.76 -4.01
CA ASP A 38 5.16 -5.53 -3.24
C ASP A 38 3.66 -5.19 -3.10
N CYS A 39 3.15 -5.39 -1.89
CA CYS A 39 1.77 -5.12 -1.53
C CYS A 39 1.32 -3.68 -1.82
N SER A 40 2.26 -2.72 -1.86
CA SER A 40 2.00 -1.34 -2.23
C SER A 40 1.32 -1.25 -3.59
N ARG A 41 1.87 -1.98 -4.57
CA ARG A 41 1.37 -1.94 -5.95
C ARG A 41 0.07 -2.72 -6.11
N ALA A 42 -0.10 -3.81 -5.35
CA ALA A 42 -1.34 -4.55 -5.29
C ALA A 42 -2.50 -3.69 -4.74
N ALA A 43 -2.24 -2.91 -3.69
CA ALA A 43 -3.21 -1.97 -3.13
C ALA A 43 -3.61 -0.90 -4.15
N SER A 44 -2.65 -0.30 -4.86
CA SER A 44 -2.93 0.68 -5.92
C SER A 44 -3.72 0.07 -7.07
N TRP A 45 -3.44 -1.18 -7.48
CA TRP A 45 -4.23 -1.89 -8.52
C TRP A 45 -5.69 -2.06 -8.13
N LEU A 46 -5.94 -2.61 -6.94
CA LEU A 46 -7.30 -2.79 -6.45
C LEU A 46 -8.03 -1.46 -6.26
N GLY A 47 -7.31 -0.43 -5.80
CA GLY A 47 -7.81 0.93 -5.72
C GLY A 47 -8.20 1.52 -7.08
N ALA A 48 -7.37 1.33 -8.10
CA ALA A 48 -7.64 1.72 -9.47
C ALA A 48 -8.89 1.04 -10.04
N LYS A 49 -9.00 -0.28 -9.84
CA LYS A 49 -10.17 -1.07 -10.22
C LYS A 49 -11.44 -0.53 -9.57
N GLN A 50 -11.39 -0.22 -8.28
CA GLN A 50 -12.52 0.35 -7.56
C GLN A 50 -12.89 1.75 -8.06
N LEU A 51 -11.90 2.62 -8.36
CA LEU A 51 -12.15 3.92 -8.98
C LEU A 51 -12.88 3.79 -10.31
N LEU A 52 -12.39 2.93 -11.20
CA LEU A 52 -13.00 2.72 -12.51
C LEU A 52 -14.43 2.19 -12.39
N ALA A 53 -14.67 1.25 -11.47
CA ALA A 53 -16.00 0.75 -11.18
C ALA A 53 -16.95 1.85 -10.68
N GLU A 54 -16.50 2.69 -9.73
CA GLU A 54 -17.31 3.81 -9.20
C GLU A 54 -17.58 4.92 -10.22
N LEU A 55 -16.71 5.07 -11.23
CA LEU A 55 -16.94 5.98 -12.36
C LEU A 55 -17.85 5.37 -13.43
N GLY A 56 -18.16 4.08 -13.36
CA GLY A 56 -18.96 3.36 -14.36
C GLY A 56 -18.17 3.02 -15.63
N ALA A 57 -16.84 2.96 -15.56
CA ALA A 57 -16.00 2.59 -16.70
C ALA A 57 -16.00 1.07 -16.92
N GLN A 58 -16.19 0.65 -18.18
CA GLN A 58 -16.07 -0.75 -18.56
C GLN A 58 -14.62 -1.11 -18.88
N VAL A 59 -13.93 -1.79 -17.96
CA VAL A 59 -12.57 -2.29 -18.21
C VAL A 59 -12.63 -3.49 -19.15
N ALA A 60 -12.18 -3.34 -20.40
CA ALA A 60 -12.21 -4.40 -21.41
C ALA A 60 -10.85 -5.06 -21.65
N TYR A 61 -9.76 -4.42 -21.22
CA TYR A 61 -8.41 -4.96 -21.36
C TYR A 61 -7.57 -4.62 -20.12
N GLU A 62 -6.78 -5.60 -19.68
CA GLU A 62 -5.87 -5.46 -18.54
C GLU A 62 -4.54 -6.11 -18.87
N CYS A 63 -3.43 -5.50 -18.44
CA CYS A 63 -2.12 -6.10 -18.66
C CYS A 63 -1.08 -5.72 -17.61
N SER A 64 -0.11 -6.61 -17.44
CA SER A 64 1.20 -6.26 -16.88
C SER A 64 2.17 -5.89 -18.00
N ALA A 65 3.42 -5.59 -17.65
CA ALA A 65 4.48 -5.38 -18.65
C ALA A 65 4.76 -6.68 -19.45
N GLN A 66 4.52 -7.85 -18.85
CA GLN A 66 4.82 -9.16 -19.44
C GLN A 66 3.70 -9.67 -20.34
N THR A 67 2.46 -9.27 -20.08
CA THR A 67 1.27 -9.75 -20.81
C THR A 67 0.73 -8.73 -21.80
N TYR A 68 1.41 -7.59 -21.99
CA TYR A 68 0.97 -6.54 -22.90
C TYR A 68 0.95 -7.03 -24.35
N ASN A 69 -0.22 -6.93 -24.99
CA ASN A 69 -0.45 -7.18 -26.40
C ASN A 69 -1.14 -5.97 -27.04
N ARG A 70 -0.42 -5.29 -27.92
CA ARG A 70 -0.87 -4.08 -28.62
C ARG A 70 -2.15 -4.32 -29.44
N ASP A 71 -2.17 -5.35 -30.27
CA ASP A 71 -3.25 -5.58 -31.23
C ASP A 71 -4.53 -6.03 -30.52
N GLU A 72 -4.40 -6.87 -29.49
CA GLU A 72 -5.53 -7.26 -28.65
C GLU A 72 -6.12 -6.06 -27.91
N MET A 73 -5.28 -5.23 -27.31
CA MET A 73 -5.72 -4.02 -26.65
C MET A 73 -6.45 -3.10 -27.63
N ALA A 74 -5.87 -2.84 -28.81
CA ALA A 74 -6.47 -2.02 -29.87
C ALA A 74 -7.85 -2.54 -30.29
N ALA A 75 -7.99 -3.85 -30.47
CA ALA A 75 -9.26 -4.49 -30.84
C ALA A 75 -10.33 -4.34 -29.74
N ARG A 76 -9.93 -4.39 -28.46
CA ARG A 76 -10.86 -4.36 -27.33
C ARG A 76 -11.29 -2.95 -26.92
N ILE A 77 -10.40 -1.95 -27.00
CA ILE A 77 -10.71 -0.59 -26.52
C ILE A 77 -10.97 0.40 -27.65
N GLY A 78 -10.52 0.15 -28.88
CA GLY A 78 -10.62 1.12 -29.98
C GLY A 78 -10.01 2.47 -29.60
N LYS A 79 -10.85 3.53 -29.56
CA LYS A 79 -10.46 4.90 -29.13
C LYS A 79 -10.60 5.15 -27.62
N GLY A 80 -10.83 4.10 -26.84
CA GLY A 80 -11.07 4.18 -25.41
C GLY A 80 -9.89 4.73 -24.60
N THR A 81 -10.18 5.12 -23.36
CA THR A 81 -9.15 5.66 -22.45
C THR A 81 -8.23 4.54 -21.95
N ILE A 82 -6.93 4.80 -21.91
CA ILE A 82 -5.91 3.93 -21.34
C ILE A 82 -5.54 4.45 -19.96
N VAL A 83 -5.81 3.67 -18.93
CA VAL A 83 -5.52 4.02 -17.54
C VAL A 83 -4.31 3.23 -17.07
N VAL A 84 -3.30 3.90 -16.52
CA VAL A 84 -2.03 3.28 -16.13
C VAL A 84 -1.89 3.27 -14.60
N CYS A 85 -1.77 2.08 -14.04
CA CYS A 85 -1.63 1.80 -12.61
C CYS A 85 -0.14 1.70 -12.22
N GLY A 86 0.62 2.79 -12.40
CA GLY A 86 2.04 2.84 -12.07
C GLY A 86 2.71 4.15 -12.49
N GLY A 87 3.92 4.38 -11.97
CA GLY A 87 4.71 5.58 -12.25
C GLY A 87 5.08 5.75 -13.72
N GLU A 88 5.50 6.96 -14.10
CA GLU A 88 5.63 7.44 -15.49
C GLU A 88 6.46 6.55 -16.42
N ASN A 89 7.44 5.81 -15.89
CA ASN A 89 8.30 4.89 -16.66
C ASN A 89 7.54 3.68 -17.23
N SER A 90 6.27 3.47 -16.84
CA SER A 90 5.48 2.28 -17.19
C SER A 90 4.61 2.45 -18.46
N GLY A 91 4.80 3.52 -19.24
CA GLY A 91 3.87 3.83 -20.34
C GLY A 91 4.45 4.59 -21.54
N SER A 92 5.78 4.65 -21.71
CA SER A 92 6.40 5.28 -22.88
C SER A 92 5.98 4.60 -24.19
N SER A 93 5.99 3.26 -24.23
CA SER A 93 5.54 2.48 -25.39
C SER A 93 4.05 2.66 -25.69
N LEU A 94 3.20 2.86 -24.68
CA LEU A 94 1.76 3.06 -24.87
C LEU A 94 1.45 4.35 -25.65
N ARG A 95 2.27 5.41 -25.46
CA ARG A 95 2.11 6.67 -26.21
C ARG A 95 2.43 6.49 -27.69
N GLU A 96 3.42 5.65 -28.00
CA GLU A 96 3.83 5.35 -29.38
C GLU A 96 2.80 4.42 -30.06
N ASP A 97 2.31 3.41 -29.35
CA ASP A 97 1.36 2.43 -29.89
C ASP A 97 -0.04 3.01 -30.11
N PHE A 98 -0.45 3.95 -29.24
CA PHE A 98 -1.80 4.52 -29.21
C PHE A 98 -1.79 6.06 -29.21
N PRO A 99 -1.26 6.72 -30.26
CA PRO A 99 -1.09 8.17 -30.30
C PRO A 99 -2.43 8.95 -30.29
N ASN A 100 -3.53 8.26 -30.60
CA ASN A 100 -4.87 8.84 -30.66
C ASN A 100 -5.75 8.51 -29.44
N ASN A 101 -5.24 7.70 -28.49
CA ASN A 101 -5.96 7.35 -27.27
C ASN A 101 -5.55 8.30 -26.14
N LYS A 102 -6.50 8.64 -25.28
CA LYS A 102 -6.20 9.37 -24.05
C LYS A 102 -5.53 8.43 -23.06
N ILE A 103 -4.35 8.81 -22.56
CA ILE A 103 -3.62 8.06 -21.54
C ILE A 103 -3.66 8.81 -20.22
N VAL A 104 -4.14 8.15 -19.17
CA VAL A 104 -4.32 8.70 -17.82
C VAL A 104 -3.48 7.89 -16.84
N PHE A 105 -2.55 8.56 -16.16
CA PHE A 105 -1.74 7.94 -15.11
C PHE A 105 -2.39 8.18 -13.76
N LEU A 106 -2.65 7.11 -13.01
CA LEU A 106 -3.30 7.21 -11.69
C LEU A 106 -2.36 7.67 -10.59
N THR A 107 -1.04 7.43 -10.73
CA THR A 107 -0.05 7.71 -9.68
C THR A 107 0.77 8.96 -9.95
N LYS A 108 0.19 9.99 -10.57
CA LYS A 108 0.87 11.30 -10.68
C LYS A 108 0.95 11.94 -9.29
N ASP A 109 2.05 12.64 -9.00
CA ASP A 109 2.31 13.49 -7.82
C ASP A 109 1.26 14.60 -7.53
N CYS A 110 0.11 14.59 -8.23
CA CYS A 110 -0.97 15.56 -8.10
C CYS A 110 -2.34 14.92 -7.81
N ALA A 111 -2.45 13.60 -7.74
CA ALA A 111 -3.64 12.90 -7.25
C ALA A 111 -3.23 11.98 -6.10
N SER A 112 -4.03 11.94 -5.03
CA SER A 112 -3.86 10.98 -3.93
C SER A 112 -3.73 9.54 -4.47
N ASP A 113 -3.06 8.65 -3.73
CA ASP A 113 -2.92 7.26 -4.18
C ASP A 113 -4.28 6.55 -4.29
N ALA A 114 -4.50 5.83 -5.39
CA ALA A 114 -5.75 5.09 -5.64
C ALA A 114 -6.07 4.07 -4.54
N SER A 115 -5.08 3.64 -3.74
CA SER A 115 -5.28 2.76 -2.58
C SER A 115 -6.33 3.29 -1.60
N PHE A 116 -6.58 4.60 -1.52
CA PHE A 116 -7.68 5.13 -0.69
C PHE A 116 -9.08 4.67 -1.13
N MET A 117 -9.24 4.27 -2.40
CA MET A 117 -10.48 3.66 -2.89
C MET A 117 -10.79 2.31 -2.25
N LEU A 118 -9.82 1.67 -1.59
CA LEU A 118 -10.07 0.48 -0.76
C LEU A 118 -10.95 0.79 0.44
N ARG A 119 -11.10 2.07 0.83
CA ARG A 119 -11.89 2.51 1.98
C ARG A 119 -11.37 1.89 3.29
N ILE A 120 -12.11 2.07 4.37
CA ILE A 120 -11.75 1.51 5.67
C ILE A 120 -11.66 -0.01 5.59
N GLN A 121 -10.56 -0.53 6.13
CA GLN A 121 -10.25 -1.94 6.23
C GLN A 121 -10.31 -2.34 7.71
N LEU A 122 -10.61 -3.61 7.97
CA LEU A 122 -10.56 -4.15 9.32
C LEU A 122 -9.19 -4.80 9.56
N ARG A 123 -8.72 -4.70 10.80
CA ARG A 123 -7.59 -5.54 11.25
C ARG A 123 -8.00 -7.01 11.11
N SER A 124 -7.08 -7.81 10.59
CA SER A 124 -7.32 -9.26 10.41
C SER A 124 -6.97 -10.08 11.65
N THR A 125 -6.26 -9.48 12.61
CA THR A 125 -5.90 -10.09 13.90
C THR A 125 -5.76 -9.01 14.96
N GLU A 126 -5.89 -9.40 16.23
CA GLU A 126 -5.47 -8.57 17.34
C GLU A 126 -3.94 -8.36 17.29
N PRO A 127 -3.44 -7.18 17.69
CA PRO A 127 -2.02 -6.90 17.72
C PRO A 127 -1.29 -7.81 18.72
N VAL A 128 -0.15 -8.33 18.27
CA VAL A 128 0.73 -9.26 19.01
C VAL A 128 2.00 -8.56 19.47
N TYR A 129 2.45 -7.56 18.71
CA TYR A 129 3.65 -6.79 18.97
C TYR A 129 3.30 -5.39 19.45
N GLU A 130 4.07 -4.89 20.41
CA GLU A 130 3.97 -3.52 20.87
C GLU A 130 4.23 -2.55 19.70
N THR A 131 5.30 -2.77 18.96
CA THR A 131 5.65 -1.96 17.79
C THR A 131 5.95 -2.83 16.59
N LEU A 132 5.30 -2.56 15.47
CA LEU A 132 5.69 -3.07 14.16
C LEU A 132 6.48 -2.00 13.42
N TRP A 133 7.63 -2.36 12.87
CA TRP A 133 8.44 -1.49 12.02
C TRP A 133 8.46 -2.06 10.60
N ILE A 134 7.82 -1.35 9.67
CA ILE A 134 7.91 -1.63 8.23
C ILE A 134 8.93 -0.66 7.62
N GLY A 135 10.17 -1.11 7.51
CA GLY A 135 11.29 -0.31 7.00
C GLY A 135 11.68 -0.73 5.59
N ARG A 136 11.91 0.22 4.68
CA ARG A 136 12.46 -0.07 3.35
C ARG A 136 13.86 -0.68 3.48
N THR A 137 14.14 -1.73 2.71
CA THR A 137 15.49 -2.29 2.56
C THR A 137 16.20 -1.85 1.26
N ASP A 138 15.63 -0.89 0.53
CA ASP A 138 16.16 -0.40 -0.75
C ASP A 138 16.81 0.99 -0.63
N SER A 139 17.30 1.54 -1.74
CA SER A 139 18.04 2.82 -1.77
C SER A 139 17.25 4.03 -1.28
N GLU A 140 15.92 3.91 -1.17
CA GLU A 140 15.02 4.98 -0.72
C GLU A 140 14.75 4.94 0.79
N SER A 141 15.32 3.97 1.52
CA SER A 141 15.24 3.89 2.99
C SER A 141 15.68 5.19 3.64
N ALA A 142 15.00 5.68 4.67
CA ALA A 142 15.52 6.83 5.41
C ALA A 142 16.94 6.48 5.93
N ASP A 143 17.90 7.41 5.84
CA ASP A 143 19.32 7.14 6.19
C ASP A 143 19.45 6.51 7.60
N ASP A 144 20.37 5.54 7.74
CA ASP A 144 20.66 4.77 8.98
C ASP A 144 19.47 4.10 9.70
N THR A 145 18.30 3.97 9.04
CA THR A 145 17.09 3.26 9.55
C THR A 145 17.35 1.87 10.08
N THR A 146 18.30 1.17 9.47
CA THR A 146 18.60 -0.22 9.82
C THR A 146 19.45 -0.30 11.07
N GLU A 147 20.30 0.67 11.41
CA GLU A 147 21.26 0.49 12.50
C GLU A 147 20.62 0.59 13.89
N ALA A 148 19.69 1.54 14.10
CA ALA A 148 18.97 1.67 15.37
C ALA A 148 17.94 0.54 15.58
N ALA A 149 17.15 0.21 14.55
CA ALA A 149 16.18 -0.89 14.61
C ALA A 149 16.86 -2.27 14.65
N ALA A 150 17.97 -2.48 13.92
CA ALA A 150 18.71 -3.74 13.97
C ALA A 150 19.50 -3.91 15.28
N ARG A 151 19.99 -2.83 15.91
CA ARG A 151 20.54 -2.88 17.28
C ARG A 151 19.48 -3.29 18.30
N LEU A 152 18.21 -2.92 18.07
CA LEU A 152 17.07 -3.34 18.89
C LEU A 152 16.61 -4.78 18.62
N SER A 153 16.87 -5.32 17.41
CA SER A 153 16.47 -6.67 17.04
C SER A 153 17.56 -7.72 17.27
N SER A 154 18.86 -7.37 17.30
CA SER A 154 20.05 -8.19 17.65
C SER A 154 20.18 -9.62 17.05
N GLN A 155 19.25 -10.04 16.21
CA GLN A 155 19.10 -11.42 15.73
C GLN A 155 19.24 -11.49 14.20
N ALA A 156 19.61 -12.68 13.74
CA ALA A 156 19.54 -13.05 12.33
C ALA A 156 18.10 -12.92 11.82
N ALA A 157 17.93 -12.70 10.51
CA ALA A 157 16.60 -12.74 9.91
C ALA A 157 16.05 -14.16 10.01
N GLU A 158 14.80 -14.29 10.44
CA GLU A 158 14.09 -15.57 10.53
C GLU A 158 12.79 -15.54 9.72
N LYS A 159 12.23 -16.73 9.47
CA LYS A 159 10.96 -16.91 8.78
C LYS A 159 9.82 -16.66 9.77
N PHE A 160 8.90 -15.77 9.43
CA PHE A 160 7.63 -15.63 10.16
C PHE A 160 6.55 -16.50 9.53
N GLU A 161 6.00 -17.41 10.33
CA GLU A 161 4.91 -18.30 9.91
C GLU A 161 3.58 -17.53 9.86
N LEU A 162 2.97 -17.47 8.68
CA LEU A 162 1.65 -16.89 8.50
C LEU A 162 0.57 -17.94 8.83
N PRO A 163 -0.60 -17.51 9.35
CA PRO A 163 -1.74 -18.41 9.47
C PRO A 163 -2.24 -18.84 8.09
N ALA A 164 -3.08 -19.87 8.06
CA ALA A 164 -3.80 -20.23 6.84
C ALA A 164 -4.77 -19.10 6.44
N PHE A 165 -4.79 -18.78 5.15
CA PHE A 165 -5.73 -17.84 4.53
C PHE A 165 -6.75 -18.62 3.69
N ASP A 166 -7.94 -18.05 3.49
CA ASP A 166 -9.04 -18.67 2.73
C ASP A 166 -8.67 -19.00 1.26
N ASP A 167 -7.67 -18.31 0.71
CA ASP A 167 -7.14 -18.60 -0.63
C ASP A 167 -6.24 -19.84 -0.71
N GLY A 168 -5.86 -20.43 0.42
CA GLY A 168 -5.02 -21.62 0.50
C GLY A 168 -3.56 -21.43 0.07
N VAL A 169 -3.11 -20.19 -0.15
CA VAL A 169 -1.74 -19.91 -0.62
C VAL A 169 -0.80 -19.73 0.57
N GLU A 170 0.17 -20.64 0.70
CA GLU A 170 1.19 -20.51 1.74
C GLU A 170 2.28 -19.52 1.32
N MET A 171 2.39 -18.46 2.11
CA MET A 171 3.37 -17.39 2.00
C MET A 171 3.95 -17.11 3.38
N HIS A 172 5.12 -16.49 3.40
CA HIS A 172 5.83 -16.11 4.62
C HIS A 172 6.53 -14.78 4.40
N PHE A 173 7.04 -14.18 5.47
CA PHE A 173 7.90 -13.01 5.35
C PHE A 173 9.11 -13.13 6.27
N ALA A 174 10.23 -12.54 5.86
CA ALA A 174 11.44 -12.51 6.67
C ALA A 174 11.35 -11.39 7.71
N VAL A 175 11.74 -11.69 8.94
CA VAL A 175 11.63 -10.77 10.07
C VAL A 175 12.92 -10.71 10.87
N LYS A 176 13.10 -9.61 11.59
CA LYS A 176 13.92 -9.55 12.78
C LYS A 176 13.05 -9.07 13.91
N HIS A 177 13.04 -9.74 15.05
CA HIS A 177 12.08 -9.38 16.09
C HIS A 177 12.61 -9.65 17.50
N ARG A 178 11.93 -9.08 18.49
CA ARG A 178 11.98 -9.51 19.89
C ARG A 178 10.53 -9.65 20.33
N PRO A 179 9.94 -10.85 20.30
CA PRO A 179 8.57 -11.07 20.76
C PRO A 179 8.45 -10.72 22.26
N HIS A 180 7.46 -9.95 22.72
CA HIS A 180 6.34 -9.28 22.02
C HIS A 180 6.59 -7.77 21.80
N THR A 181 7.83 -7.31 21.87
CA THR A 181 8.21 -5.89 21.85
C THR A 181 8.25 -5.30 20.45
N ILE A 182 9.07 -5.86 19.55
CA ILE A 182 9.29 -5.26 18.23
C ILE A 182 9.32 -6.33 17.15
N LEU A 183 8.65 -6.05 16.03
CA LEU A 183 8.72 -6.81 14.79
C LEU A 183 9.24 -5.88 13.68
N LEU A 184 10.40 -6.19 13.08
CA LEU A 184 10.97 -5.45 11.96
C LEU A 184 10.89 -6.30 10.69
N THR A 185 10.33 -5.72 9.63
CA THR A 185 10.15 -6.40 8.34
C THR A 185 9.93 -5.39 7.20
N ASP A 186 9.69 -5.89 5.99
CA ASP A 186 9.47 -5.12 4.76
C ASP A 186 8.46 -5.83 3.84
N TRP A 187 7.71 -5.11 3.00
CA TRP A 187 6.82 -5.70 1.98
C TRP A 187 7.58 -6.63 1.03
N THR A 188 8.82 -6.26 0.69
CA THR A 188 9.69 -7.04 -0.21
C THR A 188 10.22 -8.31 0.43
N SER A 189 10.07 -8.48 1.74
CA SER A 189 10.49 -9.67 2.45
C SER A 189 9.50 -10.83 2.34
N ILE A 190 8.34 -10.61 1.70
CA ILE A 190 7.34 -11.65 1.46
C ILE A 190 7.85 -12.65 0.40
N PHE A 191 7.69 -13.94 0.68
CA PHE A 191 8.02 -15.02 -0.24
C PHE A 191 6.99 -16.16 -0.17
N PHE A 192 6.95 -16.96 -1.23
CA PHE A 192 6.15 -18.19 -1.26
C PHE A 192 6.94 -19.33 -0.64
N GLU A 193 6.26 -20.23 0.07
CA GLU A 193 6.88 -21.43 0.63
C GLU A 193 7.58 -22.27 -0.45
N ASN A 194 6.98 -22.35 -1.64
CA ASN A 194 7.55 -23.10 -2.75
C ASN A 194 7.23 -22.46 -4.12
N VAL A 195 7.96 -22.92 -5.14
CA VAL A 195 7.82 -22.43 -6.53
C VAL A 195 6.43 -22.77 -7.10
N GLN A 196 5.81 -23.87 -6.66
CA GLN A 196 4.48 -24.27 -7.12
C GLN A 196 3.40 -23.27 -6.69
N ASN A 197 3.43 -22.79 -5.44
CA ASN A 197 2.53 -21.75 -4.95
C ASN A 197 2.72 -20.45 -5.74
N ARG A 198 3.97 -20.06 -6.00
CA ARG A 198 4.28 -18.89 -6.85
C ARG A 198 3.67 -19.02 -8.23
N ASN A 199 3.85 -20.16 -8.89
CA ASN A 199 3.32 -20.40 -10.24
C ASN A 199 1.80 -20.43 -10.25
N THR A 200 1.18 -21.02 -9.23
CA THR A 200 -0.27 -21.07 -9.05
C THR A 200 -0.83 -19.66 -8.96
N VAL A 201 -0.27 -18.80 -8.11
CA VAL A 201 -0.71 -17.40 -7.98
C VAL A 201 -0.49 -16.63 -9.28
N LYS A 202 0.65 -16.79 -9.95
CA LYS A 202 0.92 -16.13 -11.24
C LYS A 202 -0.08 -16.49 -12.35
N ALA A 203 -0.71 -17.66 -12.27
CA ALA A 203 -1.72 -18.09 -13.24
C ALA A 203 -3.12 -17.54 -12.94
N LEU A 204 -3.34 -16.92 -11.77
CA LEU A 204 -4.63 -16.33 -11.39
C LEU A 204 -4.82 -14.96 -12.08
N GLY A 205 -6.07 -14.49 -12.14
CA GLY A 205 -6.37 -13.14 -12.57
C GLY A 205 -5.74 -12.08 -11.66
N PHE A 206 -5.36 -10.93 -12.24
CA PHE A 206 -4.68 -9.83 -11.55
C PHE A 206 -5.36 -9.40 -10.25
N ASP A 207 -6.69 -9.28 -10.25
CA ASP A 207 -7.46 -8.90 -9.07
C ASP A 207 -7.31 -9.91 -7.92
N VAL A 208 -7.23 -11.21 -8.25
CA VAL A 208 -7.06 -12.28 -7.25
C VAL A 208 -5.64 -12.22 -6.68
N GLN A 209 -4.63 -12.08 -7.55
CA GLN A 209 -3.23 -11.90 -7.13
C GLN A 209 -3.08 -10.70 -6.19
N ALA A 210 -3.65 -9.55 -6.55
CA ALA A 210 -3.56 -8.35 -5.74
C ALA A 210 -4.28 -8.51 -4.38
N ARG A 211 -5.42 -9.22 -4.32
CA ARG A 211 -6.11 -9.51 -3.05
C ARG A 211 -5.29 -10.42 -2.14
N ILE A 212 -4.61 -11.43 -2.69
CA ILE A 212 -3.70 -12.29 -1.93
C ILE A 212 -2.61 -11.42 -1.29
N TYR A 213 -1.92 -10.58 -2.06
CA TYR A 213 -0.86 -9.73 -1.50
C TYR A 213 -1.38 -8.69 -0.50
N LEU A 214 -2.51 -8.05 -0.77
CA LEU A 214 -3.12 -7.08 0.13
C LEU A 214 -3.51 -7.72 1.47
N SER A 215 -4.06 -8.93 1.46
CA SER A 215 -4.42 -9.64 2.71
C SER A 215 -3.21 -9.91 3.60
N ARG A 216 -2.04 -10.24 3.02
CA ARG A 216 -0.79 -10.43 3.77
C ARG A 216 -0.30 -9.13 4.36
N ALA A 217 -0.38 -8.01 3.63
CA ALA A 217 -0.04 -6.70 4.17
C ALA A 217 -0.98 -6.28 5.32
N ILE A 218 -2.28 -6.49 5.18
CA ILE A 218 -3.26 -6.21 6.24
C ILE A 218 -2.93 -7.03 7.48
N TYR A 219 -2.64 -8.32 7.32
CA TYR A 219 -2.21 -9.17 8.43
C TYR A 219 -0.95 -8.66 9.10
N MET A 220 0.09 -8.39 8.30
CA MET A 220 1.36 -7.92 8.82
C MET A 220 1.21 -6.62 9.60
N LEU A 221 0.46 -5.63 9.09
CA LEU A 221 0.16 -4.38 9.80
C LEU A 221 -0.66 -4.59 11.07
N SER A 222 -1.61 -5.51 11.04
CA SER A 222 -2.49 -5.80 12.17
C SER A 222 -1.73 -6.32 13.40
N LEU A 223 -0.54 -6.91 13.20
CA LEU A 223 0.30 -7.43 14.28
C LEU A 223 0.82 -6.35 15.24
N GLY A 224 0.87 -5.07 14.86
CA GLY A 224 1.40 -3.99 15.70
C GLY A 224 0.31 -3.18 16.42
N HIS A 225 0.49 -2.86 17.70
CA HIS A 225 -0.32 -1.83 18.35
C HIS A 225 -0.06 -0.46 17.72
N VAL A 226 1.21 -0.11 17.52
CA VAL A 226 1.68 1.06 16.78
C VAL A 226 2.62 0.63 15.65
N VAL A 227 2.59 1.35 14.53
CA VAL A 227 3.46 1.10 13.37
C VAL A 227 4.47 2.23 13.17
N ILE A 228 5.72 1.91 12.91
CA ILE A 228 6.73 2.84 12.40
C ILE A 228 7.02 2.48 10.94
N THR A 229 7.01 3.45 10.04
CA THR A 229 7.29 3.16 8.63
C THR A 229 7.89 4.33 7.86
N ASP A 230 8.76 4.01 6.89
CA ASP A 230 9.21 4.90 5.82
C ASP A 230 8.65 4.46 4.44
N ARG A 231 7.61 3.61 4.44
CA ARG A 231 6.86 3.20 3.25
C ARG A 231 5.57 4.01 3.14
N LEU A 232 5.37 4.69 2.01
CA LEU A 232 4.14 5.45 1.75
C LEU A 232 2.87 4.60 1.89
N HIS A 233 2.86 3.38 1.33
CA HIS A 233 1.71 2.48 1.47
C HIS A 233 1.58 1.89 2.87
N GLY A 234 2.65 1.85 3.67
CA GLY A 234 2.54 1.57 5.10
C GLY A 234 1.72 2.65 5.80
N HIS A 235 1.99 3.92 5.51
CA HIS A 235 1.19 5.06 6.00
C HIS A 235 -0.27 4.98 5.54
N ILE A 236 -0.53 4.82 4.23
CA ILE A 236 -1.89 4.78 3.68
C ILE A 236 -2.69 3.63 4.30
N LEU A 237 -2.14 2.41 4.32
CA LEU A 237 -2.85 1.26 4.86
C LEU A 237 -3.08 1.38 6.37
N CYS A 238 -2.16 1.98 7.13
CA CYS A 238 -2.41 2.27 8.55
C CYS A 238 -3.57 3.24 8.75
N LEU A 239 -3.71 4.27 7.90
CA LEU A 239 -4.88 5.15 7.94
C LEU A 239 -6.19 4.40 7.66
N LEU A 240 -6.18 3.48 6.69
CA LEU A 240 -7.36 2.69 6.33
C LEU A 240 -7.71 1.63 7.39
N LEU A 241 -6.72 1.12 8.12
CA LEU A 241 -6.89 0.12 9.17
C LEU A 241 -7.13 0.72 10.57
N GLY A 242 -7.12 2.04 10.71
CA GLY A 242 -7.26 2.70 12.01
C GLY A 242 -6.07 2.46 12.95
N ILE A 243 -4.86 2.31 12.39
CA ILE A 243 -3.64 2.00 13.16
C ILE A 243 -2.87 3.28 13.46
N PRO A 244 -2.63 3.62 14.74
CA PRO A 244 -1.68 4.67 15.12
C PRO A 244 -0.30 4.36 14.54
N HIS A 245 0.30 5.32 13.86
CA HIS A 245 1.60 5.10 13.23
C HIS A 245 2.44 6.37 13.16
N ILE A 246 3.74 6.16 12.96
CA ILE A 246 4.75 7.18 12.81
C ILE A 246 5.39 7.04 11.44
N LEU A 247 5.42 8.15 10.68
CA LEU A 247 5.93 8.22 9.32
C LEU A 247 7.30 8.91 9.29
N LEU A 248 8.29 8.16 8.85
CA LEU A 248 9.62 8.65 8.51
C LEU A 248 9.64 9.12 7.06
N ASN A 249 10.48 10.12 6.76
CA ASN A 249 10.66 10.57 5.38
C ASN A 249 11.46 9.55 4.56
N SER A 250 11.20 9.45 3.26
CA SER A 250 12.13 8.76 2.35
C SER A 250 13.28 9.69 1.96
N LYS A 251 14.36 9.15 1.38
CA LYS A 251 15.47 9.99 0.86
C LYS A 251 15.02 11.02 -0.16
N SER A 252 14.05 10.64 -1.01
CA SER A 252 13.44 11.52 -2.01
C SER A 252 12.51 12.59 -1.44
N GLY A 253 12.13 12.53 -0.17
CA GLY A 253 11.19 13.49 0.44
C GLY A 253 9.70 13.22 0.19
N LYS A 254 9.36 12.26 -0.68
CA LYS A 254 7.98 12.01 -1.14
C LYS A 254 7.01 11.64 -0.02
N ASN A 255 7.46 10.97 1.05
CA ASN A 255 6.56 10.56 2.13
C ASN A 255 5.99 11.79 2.85
N TRP A 256 6.85 12.74 3.20
CA TRP A 256 6.42 13.97 3.83
C TRP A 256 5.68 14.88 2.86
N GLU A 257 6.12 14.97 1.60
CA GLU A 257 5.39 15.72 0.58
C GLU A 257 3.95 15.20 0.44
N PHE A 258 3.78 13.87 0.34
CA PHE A 258 2.46 13.26 0.30
C PHE A 258 1.64 13.57 1.55
N HIS A 259 2.25 13.45 2.74
CA HIS A 259 1.58 13.77 3.98
C HIS A 259 1.08 15.22 3.99
N GLN A 260 1.94 16.18 3.67
CA GLN A 260 1.59 17.59 3.70
C GLN A 260 0.45 17.95 2.74
N HIS A 261 0.41 17.32 1.56
CA HIS A 261 -0.63 17.59 0.57
C HIS A 261 -1.95 16.88 0.87
N TRP A 262 -1.91 15.61 1.28
CA TRP A 262 -3.10 14.76 1.29
C TRP A 262 -3.58 14.39 2.70
N THR A 263 -2.67 14.15 3.64
CA THR A 263 -3.00 13.52 4.93
C THR A 263 -2.55 14.33 6.14
N ARG A 264 -2.21 15.62 5.98
CA ARG A 264 -1.71 16.51 7.05
C ARG A 264 -2.60 16.57 8.29
N ASP A 265 -3.90 16.40 8.08
CA ASP A 265 -4.92 16.48 9.12
C ASP A 265 -5.22 15.11 9.75
N ALA A 266 -4.49 14.05 9.38
CA ALA A 266 -4.67 12.70 9.91
C ALA A 266 -4.21 12.62 11.38
N GLN A 267 -5.15 12.30 12.28
CA GLN A 267 -4.84 12.17 13.71
C GLN A 267 -4.00 10.93 14.06
N LEU A 268 -4.08 9.90 13.21
CA LEU A 268 -3.40 8.62 13.40
C LEU A 268 -1.92 8.64 13.01
N CYS A 269 -1.45 9.68 12.32
CA CYS A 269 -0.08 9.79 11.83
C CYS A 269 0.70 10.84 12.62
N ARG A 270 1.93 10.51 12.99
CA ARG A 270 2.94 11.46 13.48
C ARG A 270 4.16 11.42 12.58
N LEU A 271 4.72 12.57 12.23
CA LEU A 271 6.00 12.61 11.52
C LEU A 271 7.16 12.48 12.51
N ALA A 272 8.22 11.79 12.11
CA ALA A 272 9.47 11.75 12.85
C ALA A 272 10.65 12.07 11.91
N ALA A 273 11.55 12.94 12.35
CA ALA A 273 12.74 13.35 11.63
C ALA A 273 13.82 12.28 11.63
N SER A 274 13.79 11.34 12.58
CA SER A 274 14.76 10.24 12.65
C SER A 274 14.16 8.93 13.19
N PRO A 275 14.77 7.77 12.87
CA PRO A 275 14.41 6.48 13.45
C PRO A 275 14.39 6.47 14.99
N ALA A 276 15.37 7.13 15.63
CA ALA A 276 15.46 7.20 17.09
C ALA A 276 14.30 7.99 17.70
N GLU A 277 13.92 9.10 17.06
CA GLU A 277 12.77 9.89 17.46
C GLU A 277 11.45 9.11 17.26
N ALA A 278 11.29 8.41 16.13
CA ALA A 278 10.14 7.55 15.88
C ALA A 278 10.00 6.49 16.98
N TRP A 279 11.10 5.84 17.34
CA TRP A 279 11.11 4.86 18.43
C TRP A 279 10.70 5.49 19.77
N SER A 280 11.20 6.68 20.07
CA SER A 280 10.83 7.42 21.29
C SER A 280 9.33 7.70 21.36
N PHE A 281 8.75 8.24 20.28
CA PHE A 281 7.31 8.50 20.19
C PHE A 281 6.48 7.24 20.35
N ALA A 282 6.86 6.15 19.67
CA ALA A 282 6.16 4.88 19.78
C ALA A 282 6.14 4.37 21.22
N ARG A 283 7.29 4.35 21.90
CA ARG A 283 7.36 3.89 23.30
C ARG A 283 6.60 4.78 24.28
N HIS A 284 6.61 6.09 24.06
CA HIS A 284 5.91 7.03 24.93
C HIS A 284 4.39 6.89 24.84
N ALA A 285 3.86 6.70 23.63
CA ALA A 285 2.42 6.55 23.38
C ALA A 285 1.88 5.14 23.67
N LEU A 286 2.73 4.11 23.63
CA LEU A 286 2.32 2.72 23.69
C LEU A 286 1.42 2.35 24.89
N PRO A 287 1.68 2.81 26.14
CA PRO A 287 0.79 2.48 27.27
C PRO A 287 -0.65 2.93 27.01
N ALA A 288 -0.85 4.15 26.53
CA ALA A 288 -2.16 4.70 26.21
C ALA A 288 -2.81 3.99 25.02
N ILE A 289 -2.03 3.64 23.98
CA ILE A 289 -2.55 2.89 22.82
C ILE A 289 -3.05 1.50 23.23
N LYS A 290 -2.36 0.81 24.15
CA LYS A 290 -2.75 -0.52 24.62
C LYS A 290 -4.04 -0.53 25.44
N GLU A 291 -4.37 0.58 26.10
CA GLU A 291 -5.65 0.74 26.82
C GLU A 291 -6.83 0.89 25.85
N LEU A 292 -6.58 1.29 24.61
CA LEU A 292 -7.59 1.33 23.57
C LEU A 292 -7.84 -0.06 22.99
N LYS A 293 -9.11 -0.48 22.98
CA LYS A 293 -9.54 -1.61 22.16
C LYS A 293 -9.24 -1.33 20.68
N ALA A 294 -9.05 -2.37 19.87
CA ALA A 294 -8.78 -2.23 18.43
C ALA A 294 -9.76 -1.30 17.70
N VAL A 295 -11.07 -1.37 18.01
CA VAL A 295 -12.09 -0.47 17.43
C VAL A 295 -11.95 0.98 17.93
N ALA A 296 -11.49 1.19 19.15
CA ALA A 296 -11.29 2.53 19.71
C ALA A 296 -9.98 3.18 19.23
N ALA A 297 -9.01 2.37 18.75
CA ALA A 297 -7.72 2.85 18.25
C ALA A 297 -7.86 3.80 17.04
N GLU A 298 -8.96 3.71 16.28
CA GLU A 298 -9.24 4.64 15.17
C GLU A 298 -9.49 6.10 15.63
N ASN A 299 -9.80 6.29 16.92
CA ASN A 299 -10.00 7.60 17.54
C ASN A 299 -8.71 8.16 18.16
N TRP A 300 -7.59 7.44 18.03
CA TRP A 300 -6.29 7.91 18.50
C TRP A 300 -5.88 9.24 17.84
N SER A 301 -5.20 10.08 18.62
CA SER A 301 -4.65 11.35 18.17
C SER A 301 -3.25 11.56 18.74
N TRP A 302 -2.28 11.81 17.86
CA TRP A 302 -0.91 12.13 18.26
C TRP A 302 -0.71 13.56 18.78
N LYS A 303 -1.76 14.39 18.88
CA LYS A 303 -1.66 15.77 19.38
C LYS A 303 -1.19 15.88 20.83
N ASP A 304 -1.43 14.83 21.60
CA ASP A 304 -1.14 14.79 23.04
C ASP A 304 0.21 14.13 23.37
N PHE A 305 1.00 13.77 22.34
CA PHE A 305 2.25 13.00 22.43
C PHE A 305 3.38 13.63 21.60
#